data_AF-A0A9P7NYE0-F1
#
_entry.id   AF-A0A9P7NYE0-F1
#
_cell.length_a   1.000
_cell.length_b   1.000
_cell.length_c   1.000
_cell.angle_alpha   90.00
_cell.angle_beta   90.00
_cell.angle_gamma   90.00
#
_symmetry.space_group_name_H-M   'P 1'
#
loop_
_entity.id
_entity.type
_entity.pdbx_description
1 polymer ?
#
loop_
_entity_poly.entity_id
_entity_poly.type
_entity_poly.pdbx_seq_one_letter_code
_entity_poly.pdbx_strand_id
1 'polypeptide(L)' 'MPSVDALHPRLTPIESDICKSYGGWTKFMISMRLRPENCDDLEKGRVIIAAFAAEMEKDLEQEQKQKLQNNR' A
#
# COMPACT_ATOMS: atom_id res chain seq x y z
N MET A 1 9.29 -16.83 13.98
CA MET A 1 9.56 -16.96 12.54
C MET A 1 10.19 -15.65 12.08
N PRO A 2 11.42 -15.64 11.55
CA PRO A 2 12.04 -14.42 11.07
C PRO A 2 11.23 -13.88 9.89
N SER A 3 10.74 -12.66 10.04
CA SER A 3 9.97 -11.93 9.04
C SER A 3 10.84 -11.79 7.79
N VAL A 4 10.36 -12.31 6.65
CA VAL A 4 11.00 -12.16 5.32
C VAL A 4 10.78 -10.72 4.80
N ASP A 5 10.96 -9.75 5.69
CA ASP A 5 10.71 -8.32 5.54
C ASP A 5 11.97 -7.59 5.01
N ALA A 6 12.90 -8.34 4.40
CA ALA A 6 14.21 -7.86 3.99
C ALA A 6 14.36 -7.66 2.47
N LEU A 7 13.31 -7.92 1.68
CA LEU A 7 13.26 -7.62 0.26
C LEU A 7 12.41 -6.36 0.00
N HIS A 8 12.74 -5.29 0.72
CA HIS A 8 12.18 -3.96 0.49
C HIS A 8 13.11 -3.17 -0.44
N PRO A 9 12.87 -3.09 -1.75
CA PRO A 9 13.36 -1.98 -2.52
C PRO A 9 12.56 -0.75 -2.09
N ARG A 10 13.08 -0.02 -1.07
CA ARG A 10 12.64 1.30 -0.60
C ARG A 10 11.18 1.65 -0.97
N LEU A 11 10.20 0.92 -0.40
CA LEU A 11 8.80 1.28 -0.55
C LEU A 11 8.53 2.58 0.21
N THR A 12 7.72 3.44 -0.39
CA THR A 12 7.30 4.71 0.17
C THR A 12 6.55 4.49 1.49
N PRO A 13 6.55 5.48 2.42
CA PRO A 13 5.92 5.32 3.73
C PRO A 13 4.43 4.95 3.65
N ILE A 14 3.72 5.41 2.62
CA ILE A 14 2.30 5.11 2.38
C ILE A 14 2.11 3.64 1.99
N GLU A 15 2.94 3.12 1.08
CA GLU A 15 2.90 1.70 0.71
C GLU A 15 3.23 0.80 1.91
N SER A 16 4.19 1.20 2.75
CA SER A 16 4.51 0.50 3.99
C SER A 16 3.34 0.52 4.98
N ASP A 17 2.62 1.63 5.07
CA ASP A 17 1.46 1.77 5.97
C ASP A 17 0.27 0.91 5.51
N ILE A 18 0.00 0.87 4.21
CA ILE A 18 -0.98 -0.05 3.61
C ILE A 18 -0.59 -1.49 3.89
N CYS A 19 0.66 -1.87 3.61
CA CYS A 19 1.14 -3.22 3.93
C CYS A 19 1.01 -3.55 5.42
N LYS A 20 1.37 -2.62 6.32
CA LYS A 20 1.24 -2.81 7.77
C LYS A 20 -0.22 -2.96 8.19
N SER A 21 -1.12 -2.19 7.61
CA SER A 21 -2.57 -2.31 7.85
C SER A 21 -3.10 -3.68 7.43
N TYR A 22 -2.57 -4.27 6.36
CA TYR A 22 -2.88 -5.66 5.96
C TYR A 22 -2.10 -6.73 6.75
N GLY A 23 -1.12 -6.34 7.56
CA GLY A 23 -0.28 -7.24 8.36
C GLY A 23 0.93 -7.82 7.62
N GLY A 24 1.42 -7.10 6.62
CA GLY A 24 2.65 -7.33 5.86
C GLY A 24 2.42 -7.53 4.36
N TRP A 25 3.49 -7.41 3.57
CA TRP A 25 3.49 -7.62 2.12
C TRP A 25 2.89 -8.98 1.73
N THR A 26 3.27 -10.04 2.45
CA THR A 26 2.77 -11.40 2.19
C THR A 26 1.26 -11.50 2.40
N LYS A 27 0.71 -10.89 3.45
CA LYS A 27 -0.74 -10.89 3.70
C LYS A 27 -1.49 -10.06 2.66
N PHE A 28 -0.94 -8.92 2.26
CA PHE A 28 -1.48 -8.12 1.18
C PHE A 28 -1.55 -8.92 -0.13
N MET A 29 -0.46 -9.60 -0.52
CA MET A 29 -0.45 -10.46 -1.71
C MET A 29 -1.47 -11.60 -1.60
N ILE A 30 -1.57 -12.25 -0.44
CA ILE A 30 -2.58 -13.30 -0.19
C ILE A 30 -4.01 -12.75 -0.35
N SER A 31 -4.30 -11.56 0.19
CA SER A 31 -5.59 -10.88 0.02
C SER A 31 -5.91 -10.58 -1.44
N MET A 32 -4.89 -10.21 -2.22
CA MET A 32 -5.01 -9.97 -3.66
C MET A 32 -4.95 -11.26 -4.51
N ARG A 33 -4.87 -12.43 -3.86
CA ARG A 33 -4.69 -13.75 -4.50
C ARG A 33 -3.46 -13.84 -5.41
N LEU A 34 -2.42 -13.06 -5.09
CA LEU A 34 -1.13 -13.01 -5.77
C LEU A 34 -0.12 -13.87 -5.02
N ARG A 35 0.75 -14.57 -5.75
CA ARG A 35 1.83 -15.37 -5.15
C ARG A 35 3.13 -14.58 -5.06
N PRO A 36 3.74 -14.42 -3.87
CA PRO A 36 5.02 -13.73 -3.71
C PRO A 36 6.18 -14.45 -4.40
N GLU A 37 6.03 -15.75 -4.68
CA GLU A 37 7.04 -16.56 -5.37
C GLU A 37 7.08 -16.32 -6.87
N ASN A 38 6.05 -15.67 -7.44
CA ASN A 38 5.94 -15.43 -8.87
C ASN A 38 6.31 -13.98 -9.21
N CYS A 39 7.24 -13.80 -10.14
CA CYS A 39 7.76 -12.48 -10.51
C CYS A 39 6.68 -11.58 -11.12
N ASP A 40 5.82 -12.15 -11.98
CA ASP A 40 4.68 -11.44 -12.57
C ASP A 40 3.67 -10.94 -11.53
N ASP A 41 3.44 -11.73 -10.48
CA ASP A 41 2.49 -11.38 -9.43
C ASP A 41 3.09 -10.38 -8.43
N LEU A 42 4.42 -10.38 -8.25
CA LEU A 42 5.13 -9.33 -7.53
C LEU A 42 5.00 -7.98 -8.22
N GLU A 43 5.15 -7.93 -9.55
CA GLU A 43 4.99 -6.68 -10.31
C GLU A 43 3.55 -6.16 -10.22
N LYS A 44 2.56 -7.04 -10.38
CA LYS A 44 1.14 -6.68 -10.16
C LYS A 44 0.90 -6.16 -8.74
N GLY A 45 1.46 -6.82 -7.73
CA GLY A 45 1.37 -6.38 -6.34
C GLY A 45 1.92 -4.96 -6.14
N ARG A 46 3.02 -4.61 -6.84
CA ARG A 46 3.59 -3.26 -6.80
C ARG A 46 2.70 -2.22 -7.48
N VAL A 47 2.13 -2.55 -8.63
CA VAL A 47 1.19 -1.64 -9.32
C VAL A 47 -0.05 -1.40 -8.45
N ILE A 48 -0.58 -2.45 -7.83
CA ILE A 48 -1.76 -2.34 -6.97
C ILE A 48 -1.43 -1.49 -5.74
N ILE A 49 -0.33 -1.76 -5.02
CA ILE A 49 -0.01 -0.99 -3.82
C ILE A 49 0.27 0.48 -4.14
N ALA A 50 0.90 0.77 -5.28
CA ALA A 50 1.12 2.14 -5.75
C ALA A 50 -0.21 2.84 -6.08
N ALA A 51 -1.17 2.13 -6.69
CA ALA A 51 -2.51 2.68 -6.94
C ALA A 51 -3.25 2.98 -5.63
N PHE A 52 -3.21 2.06 -4.66
CA PHE A 52 -3.79 2.29 -3.33
C PHE A 52 -3.13 3.46 -2.60
N ALA A 53 -1.80 3.61 -2.69
CA ALA A 53 -1.09 4.72 -2.09
C ALA A 53 -1.50 6.07 -2.72
N ALA A 54 -1.61 6.13 -4.05
CA ALA A 54 -2.05 7.32 -4.76
C ALA A 54 -3.53 7.68 -4.48
N GLU A 55 -4.39 6.69 -4.26
CA GLU A 55 -5.79 6.92 -3.88
C GLU A 55 -5.89 7.46 -2.44
N MET A 56 -5.16 6.85 -1.52
CA MET A 56 -5.10 7.28 -0.12
C MET A 56 -4.56 8.72 0.04
N GLU A 57 -3.55 9.11 -0.74
CA GLU A 57 -3.04 10.48 -0.76
C GLU A 57 -4.11 11.48 -1.25
N LYS A 58 -4.89 11.10 -2.28
CA LYS A 58 -5.99 11.92 -2.77
C LYS A 58 -7.12 12.07 -1.75
N ASP A 59 -7.49 11.00 -1.06
CA ASP A 59 -8.54 11.05 -0.03
C ASP A 59 -8.13 11.98 1.13
N LEU A 60 -6.86 11.93 1.56
CA LEU A 60 -6.33 12.87 2.56
C LEU A 60 -6.39 14.33 2.07
N GLU A 61 -6.05 14.60 0.81
CA GLU A 61 -6.17 15.94 0.24
C GLU A 61 -7.63 16.41 0.17
N GLN A 62 -8.55 15.52 -0.23
CA GLN A 62 -9.97 15.84 -0.31
C GLN A 62 -10.53 16.17 1.07
N GLU A 63 -10.19 15.38 2.09
CA GLU A 63 -10.64 15.62 3.46
C GLU A 63 -10.09 16.94 4.02
N GLN A 64 -8.83 17.27 3.72
CA GLN A 64 -8.24 18.57 4.09
C GLN A 64 -8.93 19.74 3.40
N LYS A 65 -9.20 19.63 2.09
CA LYS A 65 -9.92 20.65 1.32
C LYS A 65 -11.35 20.83 1.84
N GLN A 66 -12.04 19.73 2.14
CA GLN A 66 -13.39 19.74 2.70
C GLN A 66 -13.42 20.42 4.08
N LYS A 67 -12.47 20.09 4.97
CA LYS A 67 -12.33 20.72 6.30
C LYS A 67 -12.02 22.21 6.21
N LEU A 68 -11.15 22.62 5.26
CA LEU A 68 -10.83 24.03 5.05
C LEU A 68 -12.02 24.82 4.49
N GLN A 69 -12.84 24.18 3.65
CA GLN A 69 -14.02 24.80 3.04
C GLN A 69 -15.21 24.88 4.01
N ASN A 70 -15.34 23.93 4.93
CA ASN A 70 -16.44 23.87 5.91
C ASN A 70 -16.21 24.74 7.16
N ASN A 71 -15.06 25.42 7.27
CA ASN A 71 -14.70 26.32 8.37
C ASN A 71 -14.74 27.80 7.95
N ARG A 72 -15.49 28.13 6.89
CA ARG A 72 -15.64 29.46 6.30
C ARG A 72 -17.10 29.88 6.34
#